data_AF-A0A7X3M572-F1
#
_entry.id   AF-A0A7X3M572-F1
#
_cell.length_a   1.000
_cell.length_b   1.000
_cell.length_c   1.000
_cell.angle_alpha   90.00
_cell.angle_beta   90.00
_cell.angle_gamma   90.00
#
_symmetry.space_group_name_H-M   'P 1'
#
loop_
_entity.id
_entity.type
_entity.pdbx_description
1 polymer ?
#
loop_
_entity_poly.entity_id
_entity_poly.type
_entity_poly.pdbx_seq_one_letter_code
_entity_poly.pdbx_strand_id
1 'polypeptide(L)'
;MLFQDHEKSHIIIGEAALSLALCRKEISVANLFSQLGLMSKSENNIDRLTQIAKARNWLMSFESSSVAEEQIPYLQTLVSLNNELN
;
A
#
# COMPACT_ATOMS: atom_id res chain seq x y z
N MET A 1 14.79 18.05 -6.53
CA MET A 1 13.87 17.35 -5.61
C MET A 1 12.71 16.83 -6.42
N LEU A 2 12.54 15.51 -6.49
CA LEU A 2 11.62 14.82 -7.40
C LEU A 2 10.39 14.37 -6.61
N PHE A 3 9.58 15.33 -6.16
CA PHE A 3 8.40 15.06 -5.33
C PHE A 3 7.20 15.79 -5.91
N GLN A 4 6.73 15.44 -7.12
CA GLN A 4 5.50 16.08 -7.62
C GLN A 4 4.72 15.40 -8.75
N ASP A 5 4.85 14.08 -8.94
CA ASP A 5 3.95 13.36 -9.89
C ASP A 5 3.27 12.11 -9.30
N HIS A 6 3.51 11.80 -8.02
CA HIS A 6 2.85 10.69 -7.33
C HIS A 6 1.63 11.11 -6.51
N GLU A 7 1.34 12.41 -6.41
CA GLU A 7 0.37 12.96 -5.44
C GLU A 7 -1.09 12.60 -5.76
N LYS A 8 -1.41 12.27 -7.02
CA LYS A 8 -2.78 11.88 -7.43
C LYS A 8 -3.00 10.37 -7.57
N SER A 9 -1.96 9.54 -7.50
CA SER A 9 -2.08 8.12 -7.88
C SER A 9 -2.83 7.23 -6.88
N HIS A 10 -3.09 7.71 -5.65
CA HIS A 10 -3.67 6.86 -4.60
C HIS A 10 -4.90 7.44 -3.91
N ILE A 11 -5.61 8.38 -4.54
CA ILE A 11 -6.88 8.94 -4.00
C ILE A 11 -7.86 7.80 -3.65
N ILE A 12 -7.91 6.77 -4.50
CA ILE A 12 -8.76 5.58 -4.30
C ILE A 12 -8.42 4.78 -3.04
N ILE A 13 -7.15 4.76 -2.59
CA ILE A 13 -6.78 4.12 -1.32
C ILE A 13 -7.33 4.94 -0.15
N GLY A 14 -7.26 6.26 -0.24
CA GLY A 14 -7.87 7.17 0.73
C GLY A 14 -9.39 7.01 0.82
N GLU A 15 -10.08 6.88 -0.33
CA GLU A 15 -11.52 6.60 -0.39
C GLU A 15 -11.87 5.26 0.29
N ALA A 16 -11.09 4.19 0.01
CA ALA A 16 -11.27 2.89 0.63
C ALA A 16 -11.02 2.95 2.15
N ALA A 17 -9.94 3.62 2.59
CA ALA A 17 -9.62 3.81 4.00
C ALA A 17 -10.71 4.60 4.74
N LEU A 18 -11.23 5.66 4.12
CA LEU A 18 -12.32 6.45 4.67
C LEU A 18 -13.59 5.62 4.83
N SER A 19 -13.92 4.80 3.83
CA SER A 19 -15.08 3.90 3.90
C SER A 19 -14.94 2.89 5.05
N LEU A 20 -13.76 2.32 5.24
CA LEU A 20 -13.48 1.44 6.39
C LEU A 20 -13.60 2.17 7.72
N ALA A 21 -13.04 3.38 7.83
CA ALA A 21 -13.09 4.21 9.04
C ALA A 21 -14.53 4.58 9.42
N LEU A 22 -15.36 4.98 8.45
CA LEU A 22 -16.78 5.28 8.67
C LEU A 22 -17.55 4.05 9.15
N CYS A 23 -17.17 2.85 8.69
CA CYS A 23 -17.74 1.60 9.16
C CYS A 23 -17.09 1.06 10.46
N ARG A 24 -16.19 1.83 11.10
CA ARG A 24 -15.41 1.41 12.28
C ARG A 24 -14.68 0.07 12.08
N LYS A 25 -14.27 -0.21 10.85
CA LYS A 25 -13.46 -1.38 10.50
C LYS A 25 -11.98 -1.03 10.62
N GLU A 26 -11.18 -2.03 10.99
CA GLU A 26 -9.73 -1.90 11.02
C GLU A 26 -9.19 -1.53 9.63
N ILE A 27 -8.27 -0.58 9.59
CA ILE A 27 -7.57 -0.21 8.36
C ILE A 27 -6.31 -1.08 8.28
N SER A 28 -6.45 -2.25 7.66
CA SER A 28 -5.36 -3.19 7.37
C SER A 28 -5.22 -3.40 5.86
N VAL A 29 -4.06 -3.90 5.40
CA VAL A 29 -3.82 -4.20 3.98
C VAL A 29 -4.89 -5.14 3.42
N ALA A 30 -5.25 -6.18 4.18
CA ALA A 30 -6.30 -7.13 3.81
C ALA A 30 -7.68 -6.45 3.67
N ASN A 31 -8.05 -5.58 4.62
CA ASN A 31 -9.33 -4.87 4.59
C ASN A 31 -9.39 -3.84 3.46
N LEU A 32 -8.29 -3.12 3.20
CA LEU A 32 -8.17 -2.21 2.06
C LEU A 32 -8.29 -2.97 0.73
N PHE A 33 -7.61 -4.09 0.61
CA PHE A 33 -7.67 -4.92 -0.59
C PHE A 33 -9.09 -5.44 -0.85
N SER A 34 -9.78 -5.90 0.19
CA SER A 34 -11.19 -6.32 0.10
C SER A 34 -12.10 -5.14 -0.27
N GLN A 35 -11.92 -3.97 0.35
CA GLN A 35 -12.74 -2.78 0.09
C GLN A 35 -12.58 -2.28 -1.35
N LEU A 36 -11.34 -2.25 -1.86
CA LEU A 36 -11.05 -1.93 -3.26
C LEU A 36 -11.69 -2.94 -4.22
N GLY A 37 -11.71 -4.22 -3.85
CA GLY A 37 -12.44 -5.26 -4.58
C GLY A 37 -13.95 -4.99 -4.64
N LEU A 38 -14.56 -4.53 -3.55
CA LEU A 38 -15.97 -4.13 -3.54
C LEU A 38 -16.21 -2.91 -4.43
N MET A 39 -15.36 -1.88 -4.34
CA MET A 39 -15.45 -0.68 -5.18
C MET A 39 -15.38 -1.02 -6.68
N SER A 40 -14.54 -1.99 -7.08
CA SER A 40 -14.46 -2.41 -8.49
C SER A 40 -15.72 -3.11 -9.02
N LYS A 41 -16.53 -3.71 -8.15
CA LYS A 41 -17.78 -4.39 -8.57
C LYS A 41 -18.90 -3.40 -8.85
N SER A 42 -18.88 -2.24 -8.19
CA SER A 42 -19.86 -1.16 -8.37
C SER A 42 -19.42 -0.08 -9.36
N GLU A 43 -18.18 -0.13 -9.84
CA GLU A 43 -17.58 0.89 -10.70
C GLU A 43 -17.72 0.51 -12.18
N ASN A 44 -18.18 1.46 -12.99
CA ASN A 44 -18.33 1.29 -14.45
C ASN A 44 -17.32 2.15 -15.23
N ASN A 45 -16.65 3.09 -14.57
CA ASN A 45 -15.65 3.93 -15.19
C ASN A 45 -14.30 3.17 -15.31
N ILE A 46 -13.84 3.00 -16.55
CA ILE A 46 -12.61 2.27 -16.89
C ILE A 46 -11.36 2.91 -16.25
N ASP A 47 -11.30 4.24 -16.17
CA ASP A 47 -10.17 4.94 -15.53
C ASP A 47 -10.14 4.66 -14.02
N ARG A 48 -11.31 4.67 -13.37
CA ARG A 48 -11.41 4.33 -11.94
C ARG A 48 -11.10 2.85 -11.69
N LEU A 49 -11.56 1.94 -12.54
CA LEU A 49 -11.18 0.52 -12.47
C LEU A 49 -9.66 0.33 -12.60
N THR A 50 -9.02 1.07 -13.49
CA THR A 50 -7.55 1.06 -13.67
C THR A 50 -6.84 1.56 -12.41
N GLN A 51 -7.35 2.62 -11.78
CA GLN A 51 -6.81 3.13 -10.51
C GLN A 51 -7.00 2.13 -9.37
N ILE A 52 -8.15 1.44 -9.30
CA ILE A 52 -8.39 0.37 -8.31
C ILE A 52 -7.41 -0.78 -8.51
N ALA A 53 -7.17 -1.21 -9.75
CA ALA A 53 -6.20 -2.27 -10.05
C ALA A 53 -4.77 -1.86 -9.66
N LYS A 54 -4.35 -0.62 -9.98
CA LYS A 54 -3.05 -0.08 -9.56
C LYS A 54 -2.91 -0.03 -8.04
N ALA A 55 -3.94 0.42 -7.33
CA ALA A 55 -3.96 0.46 -5.87
C ALA A 55 -3.85 -0.94 -5.24
N ARG A 56 -4.54 -1.94 -5.80
CA ARG A 56 -4.45 -3.34 -5.33
C ARG A 56 -3.07 -3.94 -5.57
N ASN A 57 -2.46 -3.69 -6.72
CA ASN A 57 -1.09 -4.13 -7.01
C ASN A 57 -0.07 -3.46 -6.08
N TRP A 58 -0.23 -2.17 -5.80
CA TRP A 58 0.62 -1.45 -4.84
C TRP A 58 0.52 -2.04 -3.44
N LEU A 59 -0.70 -2.37 -2.97
CA LEU A 59 -0.90 -3.04 -1.67
C LEU A 59 -0.24 -4.43 -1.59
N MET A 60 -0.27 -5.21 -2.68
CA MET A 60 0.41 -6.52 -2.72
C MET A 60 1.93 -6.39 -2.58
N SER A 61 2.54 -5.29 -3.02
CA SER A 61 3.99 -5.07 -2.87
C SER A 61 4.43 -4.97 -1.40
N PHE A 62 3.49 -4.80 -0.45
CA PHE A 62 3.76 -4.80 0.99
C PHE A 62 3.57 -6.17 1.66
N GLU A 63 2.97 -7.17 0.99
CA GLU A 63 2.86 -8.54 1.52
C GLU A 63 4.20 -9.29 1.46
N SER A 64 5.09 -8.91 0.54
CA SER A 64 6.46 -9.42 0.50
C SER A 64 7.32 -8.73 1.55
N SER A 65 7.54 -9.40 2.68
CA SER A 65 8.45 -8.99 3.77
C SER A 65 9.86 -8.60 3.30
N SER A 66 10.28 -9.01 2.09
CA SER A 66 11.59 -8.68 1.52
C SER A 66 11.74 -7.22 1.09
N VAL A 67 10.65 -6.51 0.77
CA VAL A 67 10.74 -5.11 0.30
C VAL A 67 10.98 -4.15 1.47
N ALA A 68 10.54 -4.51 2.69
CA ALA A 68 10.79 -3.72 3.89
C ALA A 68 12.27 -3.77 4.33
N GLU A 69 12.97 -4.88 4.06
CA GLU A 69 14.38 -5.06 4.42
C GLU A 69 15.35 -4.42 3.40
N GLU A 70 14.99 -4.37 2.12
CA GLU A 70 15.81 -3.72 1.09
C GLU A 70 15.73 -2.18 1.12
N GLN A 71 14.63 -1.61 1.63
CA GLN A 71 14.42 -0.16 1.61
C GLN A 71 14.98 0.60 2.82
N ILE A 72 15.52 -0.10 3.82
CA ILE A 72 16.08 0.54 5.02
C ILE A 72 17.55 0.16 5.17
N PRO A 73 18.47 0.88 4.51
CA PRO A 73 19.92 0.63 4.57
C PRO A 73 20.45 0.55 6.01
N TYR A 74 19.83 1.29 6.93
CA TYR A 74 20.23 1.32 8.33
C TYR A 74 20.03 -0.01 9.06
N LEU A 75 18.99 -0.79 8.72
CA LEU A 75 18.77 -2.11 9.33
C LEU A 75 19.86 -3.10 8.91
N GLN A 76 20.33 -3.02 7.66
CA GLN A 76 21.46 -3.84 7.18
C GLN A 76 22.76 -3.47 7.90
N THR A 77 23.02 -2.17 8.11
CA THR A 77 24.18 -1.71 8.88
C THR A 77 24.15 -2.23 10.32
N LEU A 78 23.00 -2.19 10.99
CA LEU A 78 22.86 -2.69 12.36
C LEU A 78 23.07 -4.20 12.45
N VAL A 79 22.54 -4.97 11.50
CA VAL A 79 22.73 -6.42 11.45
C VAL A 79 24.20 -6.77 11.23
N SER A 80 24.89 -6.07 10.32
CA SER A 80 26.33 -6.26 10.09
C SER A 80 27.16 -5.96 11.33
N LEU A 81 26.90 -4.84 12.02
CA LEU A 81 27.61 -4.47 13.25
C LEU A 81 27.40 -5.49 14.38
N ASN A 82 26.20 -6.06 14.50
CA ASN A 82 25.90 -7.05 15.51
C ASN A 82 26.61 -8.40 15.26
N ASN A 83 26.92 -8.71 14.01
CA ASN A 83 27.64 -9.93 13.63
C ASN A 83 29.17 -9.79 13.77
N GLU A 84 29.72 -8.57 13.78
CA GLU A 84 31.15 -8.32 14.02
C GLU A 84 31.54 -8.34 15.51
N LEU A 85 30.57 -8.26 16.41
CA LEU A 85 30.76 -8.23 17.87
C LEU A 85 30.65 -9.61 18.55
N ASN A 86 30.35 -10.67 17.80
CA ASN A 86 30.32 -12.08 18.25
C ASN A 86 31.47 -12.88 17.61
#